data_AF-A0A9L0JYE5-F1
#
_entry.id   AF-A0A9L0JYE5-F1
#
_cell.length_a   1.000
_cell.length_b   1.000
_cell.length_c   1.000
_cell.angle_alpha   90.00
_cell.angle_beta   90.00
_cell.angle_gamma   90.00
#
_symmetry.space_group_name_H-M   'P 1'
#
loop_
_entity.id
_entity.type
_entity.pdbx_description
1 polymer ?
#
loop_
_entity_poly.entity_id
_entity_poly.type
_entity_poly.pdbx_seq_one_letter_code
_entity_poly.pdbx_strand_id
1 'polypeptide(L)'
;MNVITIEDYKSTYWPKLDGAIDQLLTQSPGDYIPISYEQIYSCVYKCVCQQHSEQMYSDLIKKITSHLERVSKELQASPPDLYIERFNIALGQYMGALQSIVPLFIYMNKFYIETKLNRDLKDDLIKLFTEHVAEKHIYSLMPLLLEAQSTPFQVTPSTMANIVKGLYTLRPEWVQMAPTLFSKFIPNILPPAVESELSEYAAQDQKLQRELIQNGFTRQVFFPFVTRYVHFLRRVWLGRGGLQGSEISVQLCENQRSRAQVGSSLSGELLKLGLILWKLLFAKWILKKGFLVGWAVRLGTLQSSSSFRPLIFGLNTWKNNVEIL
;
A
#
# COMPACT_ATOMS: atom_id res chain seq x y z
N MET A 1 -32.66 -33.12 0.95
CA MET A 1 -32.24 -31.71 0.95
C MET A 1 -33.21 -30.99 0.02
N ASN A 2 -33.95 -29.98 0.47
CA ASN A 2 -34.90 -29.27 -0.40
C ASN A 2 -34.12 -28.59 -1.54
N VAL A 3 -34.51 -28.88 -2.77
CA VAL A 3 -33.93 -28.27 -3.98
C VAL A 3 -34.31 -26.79 -3.96
N ILE A 4 -33.34 -25.89 -4.05
CA ILE A 4 -33.61 -24.46 -4.21
C ILE A 4 -34.10 -24.27 -5.64
N THR A 5 -35.36 -23.87 -5.81
CA THR A 5 -35.89 -23.52 -7.13
C THR A 5 -35.30 -22.18 -7.61
N ILE A 6 -35.43 -21.89 -8.91
CA ILE A 6 -34.99 -20.61 -9.46
C ILE A 6 -35.80 -19.45 -8.83
N GLU A 7 -37.08 -19.69 -8.55
CA GLU A 7 -37.98 -18.75 -7.88
C GLU A 7 -37.54 -18.47 -6.44
N ASP A 8 -37.18 -19.51 -5.68
CA ASP A 8 -36.65 -19.36 -4.33
C ASP A 8 -35.33 -18.57 -4.34
N TYR A 9 -34.44 -18.90 -5.28
CA TYR A 9 -33.19 -18.16 -5.47
C TYR A 9 -33.48 -16.66 -5.65
N LYS A 10 -34.35 -16.30 -6.59
CA LYS A 10 -34.68 -14.90 -6.93
C LYS A 10 -35.42 -14.15 -5.82
N SER A 11 -36.33 -14.82 -5.12
CA SER A 11 -37.21 -14.17 -4.13
C SER A 11 -36.63 -14.13 -2.72
N THR A 12 -35.75 -15.09 -2.38
CA THR A 12 -35.34 -15.30 -0.99
C THR A 12 -33.83 -15.20 -0.79
N TYR A 13 -33.02 -15.75 -1.69
CA TYR A 13 -31.57 -15.82 -1.51
C TYR A 13 -30.85 -14.62 -2.12
N TRP A 14 -31.10 -14.33 -3.39
CA TRP A 14 -30.48 -13.21 -4.09
C TRP A 14 -30.72 -11.87 -3.41
N PRO A 15 -31.93 -11.50 -2.94
CA PRO A 15 -32.15 -10.22 -2.27
C PRO A 15 -31.29 -10.01 -1.03
N LYS A 16 -30.94 -11.09 -0.31
CA LYS A 16 -30.03 -11.03 0.85
C LYS A 16 -28.59 -10.75 0.41
N LEU A 17 -28.15 -11.39 -0.67
CA LEU A 17 -26.82 -11.17 -1.24
C LEU A 17 -26.73 -9.76 -1.83
N ASP A 18 -27.72 -9.36 -2.62
CA ASP A 18 -27.82 -8.04 -3.23
C ASP A 18 -27.76 -6.92 -2.19
N GLY A 19 -28.56 -7.02 -1.13
CA GLY A 19 -28.54 -6.05 -0.03
C GLY A 19 -27.19 -5.98 0.68
N ALA A 20 -26.52 -7.12 0.90
CA ALA A 20 -25.19 -7.14 1.50
C ALA A 20 -24.12 -6.54 0.58
N ILE A 21 -24.17 -6.84 -0.72
CA ILE A 21 -23.28 -6.26 -1.73
C ILE A 21 -23.47 -4.74 -1.78
N ASP A 22 -24.71 -4.26 -1.76
CA ASP A 22 -25.02 -2.83 -1.78
C ASP A 22 -24.37 -2.12 -0.59
N GLN A 23 -24.56 -2.64 0.62
CA GLN A 23 -23.97 -2.10 1.84
C GLN A 23 -22.44 -2.10 1.80
N LEU A 24 -21.82 -3.17 1.28
CA LEU A 24 -20.36 -3.25 1.13
C LEU A 24 -19.84 -2.22 0.14
N LEU A 25 -20.54 -1.99 -0.96
CA LEU A 25 -20.14 -1.02 -1.98
C LEU A 25 -20.35 0.43 -1.54
N THR A 26 -21.32 0.72 -0.67
CA THR A 26 -21.64 2.09 -0.22
C THR A 26 -21.01 2.48 1.12
N GLN A 27 -20.23 1.59 1.74
CA GLN A 27 -19.67 1.82 3.07
C GLN A 27 -18.60 2.93 3.08
N SER A 28 -18.65 3.83 4.08
CA SER A 28 -17.55 4.75 4.38
C SER A 28 -16.49 4.08 5.28
N PRO A 29 -15.20 4.43 5.14
CA PRO A 29 -14.15 3.92 6.04
C PRO A 29 -14.45 4.24 7.51
N GLY A 30 -14.59 3.21 8.34
CA GLY A 30 -14.85 3.34 9.78
C GLY A 30 -16.30 3.12 10.20
N ASP A 31 -17.24 3.04 9.26
CA ASP A 31 -18.65 2.76 9.57
C ASP A 31 -18.86 1.28 9.93
N TYR A 32 -19.72 1.03 10.91
CA TYR A 32 -20.18 -0.31 11.24
C TYR A 32 -21.11 -0.84 10.13
N ILE A 33 -20.79 -2.02 9.59
CA ILE A 33 -21.65 -2.68 8.61
C ILE A 33 -22.54 -3.68 9.34
N PRO A 34 -23.87 -3.55 9.29
CA PRO A 34 -24.80 -4.50 9.88
C PRO A 34 -25.00 -5.74 9.00
N ILE A 35 -23.91 -6.35 8.50
CA ILE A 35 -23.96 -7.63 7.79
C ILE A 35 -23.43 -8.77 8.67
N SER A 36 -24.15 -9.90 8.63
CA SER A 36 -23.62 -11.16 9.15
C SER A 36 -22.85 -11.87 8.05
N TYR A 37 -21.51 -11.79 8.09
CA TYR A 37 -20.63 -12.50 7.14
C TYR A 37 -20.93 -14.01 7.09
N GLU A 38 -21.22 -14.63 8.23
CA GLU A 38 -21.58 -16.04 8.32
C GLU A 38 -22.87 -16.36 7.55
N GLN A 39 -23.91 -15.53 7.71
CA GLN A 39 -25.17 -15.73 7.01
C GLN A 39 -25.03 -15.55 5.51
N ILE A 40 -24.28 -14.52 5.07
CA ILE A 40 -24.06 -14.25 3.65
C ILE A 40 -23.22 -15.37 3.02
N TYR A 41 -22.12 -15.77 3.66
CA TYR A 41 -21.30 -16.90 3.19
C TYR A 41 -22.11 -18.20 3.13
N SER A 42 -22.92 -18.49 4.14
CA SER A 42 -23.81 -19.66 4.17
C SER A 42 -24.86 -19.62 3.05
N CYS A 43 -25.36 -18.43 2.74
CA CYS A 43 -26.29 -18.20 1.63
C CYS A 43 -25.63 -18.53 0.28
N VAL A 44 -24.42 -18.00 0.05
CA VAL A 44 -23.61 -18.30 -1.15
C VAL A 44 -23.36 -19.80 -1.28
N TYR A 45 -22.85 -20.44 -0.23
CA TYR A 45 -22.57 -21.87 -0.20
C TYR A 45 -23.80 -22.71 -0.61
N LYS A 46 -24.96 -22.44 0.01
CA LYS A 46 -26.21 -23.16 -0.30
C LYS A 46 -26.61 -23.01 -1.76
N CYS A 47 -26.55 -21.80 -2.31
CA CYS A 47 -26.91 -21.57 -3.71
C CYS A 47 -25.97 -22.28 -4.68
N VAL A 48 -24.66 -22.28 -4.41
CA VAL A 48 -23.66 -22.98 -5.24
C VAL A 48 -23.87 -24.49 -5.19
N CYS A 49 -24.08 -25.08 -4.00
CA CYS A 49 -24.39 -26.51 -3.88
C CYS A 49 -25.68 -26.91 -4.62
N GLN A 50 -26.59 -25.97 -4.82
CA GLN A 50 -27.86 -26.16 -5.54
C GLN A 50 -27.78 -25.74 -7.01
N GLN A 51 -26.56 -25.66 -7.57
CA GLN A 51 -26.29 -25.40 -9.00
C GLN A 51 -26.70 -24.00 -9.51
N HIS A 52 -26.84 -23.00 -8.64
CA HIS A 52 -27.14 -21.61 -9.03
C HIS A 52 -25.90 -20.74 -9.25
N SER A 53 -24.71 -21.33 -9.42
CA SER A 53 -23.44 -20.58 -9.51
C SER A 53 -23.36 -19.64 -10.71
N GLU A 54 -23.82 -20.09 -11.87
CA GLU A 54 -23.80 -19.30 -13.10
C GLU A 54 -24.72 -18.08 -13.00
N GLN A 55 -25.96 -18.31 -12.57
CA GLN A 55 -26.93 -17.25 -12.32
C GLN A 55 -26.41 -16.25 -11.28
N MET A 56 -25.85 -16.74 -10.17
CA MET A 56 -25.27 -15.89 -9.13
C MET A 56 -24.10 -15.05 -9.63
N TYR A 57 -23.22 -15.62 -10.43
CA TYR A 57 -22.13 -14.85 -11.03
C TYR A 57 -22.68 -13.76 -11.95
N SER A 58 -23.61 -14.09 -12.84
CA SER A 58 -24.26 -13.12 -13.72
C SER A 58 -24.92 -11.97 -12.94
N ASP A 59 -25.65 -12.29 -11.89
CA ASP A 59 -26.35 -11.30 -11.07
C ASP A 59 -25.36 -10.43 -10.27
N LEU A 60 -24.26 -11.00 -9.76
CA LEU A 60 -23.17 -10.26 -9.11
C LEU A 60 -22.52 -9.25 -10.06
N ILE A 61 -22.13 -9.71 -11.26
CA ILE A 61 -21.52 -8.86 -12.28
C ILE A 61 -22.48 -7.75 -12.68
N LYS A 62 -23.75 -8.06 -12.91
CA LYS A 62 -24.78 -7.06 -13.25
C LYS A 62 -24.97 -6.02 -12.15
N LYS A 63 -25.05 -6.44 -10.89
CA LYS A 63 -25.23 -5.54 -9.73
C LYS A 63 -24.04 -4.59 -9.59
N ILE A 64 -22.83 -5.12 -9.64
CA ILE A 64 -21.61 -4.32 -9.52
C ILE A 64 -21.46 -3.36 -10.71
N THR A 65 -21.71 -3.84 -11.93
CA THR A 65 -21.69 -3.00 -13.13
C THR A 65 -22.67 -1.82 -13.00
N SER A 66 -23.91 -2.07 -12.59
CA SER A 66 -24.93 -1.03 -12.39
C SER A 66 -24.49 0.00 -11.35
N HIS A 67 -23.86 -0.44 -10.26
CA HIS A 67 -23.30 0.46 -9.25
C HIS A 67 -22.18 1.33 -9.84
N LEU A 68 -21.24 0.73 -10.57
CA LEU A 68 -20.09 1.43 -11.15
C LEU A 68 -20.49 2.44 -12.23
N GLU A 69 -21.53 2.15 -13.02
CA GLU A 69 -22.08 3.11 -13.97
C GLU A 69 -22.67 4.34 -13.28
N ARG A 70 -23.33 4.15 -12.13
CA ARG A 70 -23.80 5.26 -11.30
C ARG A 70 -22.63 6.07 -10.75
N VAL A 71 -21.61 5.42 -10.19
CA VAL A 71 -20.39 6.08 -9.69
C VAL A 71 -19.71 6.89 -10.80
N SER A 72 -19.60 6.33 -12.01
CA SER A 72 -19.02 7.05 -13.15
C SER A 72 -19.81 8.30 -13.51
N LYS A 73 -21.16 8.22 -13.53
CA LYS A 73 -22.02 9.41 -13.77
C LYS A 73 -21.85 10.48 -12.68
N GLU A 74 -21.77 10.08 -11.42
CA GLU A 74 -21.54 11.00 -10.29
C GLU A 74 -20.16 11.69 -10.38
N LEU A 75 -19.13 10.96 -10.81
CA LEU A 75 -17.81 11.52 -11.06
C LEU A 75 -17.83 12.49 -12.25
N GLN A 76 -18.54 12.18 -13.34
CA GLN A 76 -18.66 13.10 -14.49
C GLN A 76 -19.35 14.42 -14.11
N ALA A 77 -20.32 14.37 -13.19
CA ALA A 77 -21.01 15.56 -12.68
C ALA A 77 -20.23 16.32 -11.59
N SER A 78 -19.06 15.81 -11.16
CA SER A 78 -18.28 16.44 -10.10
C SER A 78 -17.53 17.69 -10.58
N PRO A 79 -17.41 18.74 -9.75
CA PRO A 79 -16.67 19.94 -10.11
C PRO A 79 -15.16 19.63 -10.25
N PRO A 80 -14.43 20.33 -11.15
CA PRO A 80 -13.01 20.07 -11.40
C PRO A 80 -12.14 20.10 -10.14
N ASP A 81 -12.40 21.04 -9.24
CA ASP A 81 -11.61 21.26 -8.02
C ASP A 81 -11.66 20.09 -7.03
N LEU A 82 -12.75 19.32 -7.04
CA LEU A 82 -12.95 18.16 -6.16
C LEU A 82 -12.77 16.83 -6.90
N TYR A 83 -12.53 16.86 -8.20
CA TYR A 83 -12.60 15.69 -9.06
C TYR A 83 -11.56 14.62 -8.66
N ILE A 84 -10.32 15.05 -8.38
CA ILE A 84 -9.24 14.15 -7.93
C ILE A 84 -9.63 13.44 -6.63
N GLU A 85 -10.16 14.19 -5.65
CA GLU A 85 -10.52 13.63 -4.35
C GLU A 85 -11.73 12.70 -4.45
N ARG A 86 -12.74 13.06 -5.25
CA ARG A 86 -13.91 12.22 -5.52
C ARG A 86 -13.52 10.92 -6.21
N PHE A 87 -12.62 10.97 -7.18
CA PHE A 87 -12.09 9.77 -7.83
C PHE A 87 -11.33 8.89 -6.84
N ASN A 88 -10.47 9.47 -5.99
CA ASN A 88 -9.74 8.75 -4.95
C ASN A 88 -10.68 8.04 -3.97
N ILE A 89 -11.74 8.72 -3.52
CA ILE A 89 -12.76 8.13 -2.64
C ILE A 89 -13.44 6.95 -3.34
N ALA A 90 -13.92 7.14 -4.57
CA ALA A 90 -14.59 6.08 -5.32
C ALA A 90 -13.69 4.84 -5.53
N LEU A 91 -12.43 5.08 -5.90
CA LEU A 91 -11.42 4.04 -6.08
C LEU A 91 -11.13 3.30 -4.76
N GLY A 92 -10.87 4.04 -3.68
CA GLY A 92 -10.56 3.48 -2.37
C GLY A 92 -11.73 2.67 -1.79
N GLN A 93 -12.94 3.21 -1.91
CA GLN A 93 -14.17 2.57 -1.46
C GLN A 93 -14.43 1.26 -2.21
N TYR A 94 -14.29 1.27 -3.55
CA TYR A 94 -14.48 0.06 -4.33
C TYR A 94 -13.40 -0.99 -4.01
N MET A 95 -12.13 -0.61 -3.99
CA MET A 95 -11.03 -1.54 -3.67
C MET A 95 -11.13 -2.10 -2.26
N GLY A 96 -11.63 -1.30 -1.30
CA GLY A 96 -11.97 -1.73 0.05
C GLY A 96 -13.11 -2.76 0.05
N ALA A 97 -14.20 -2.47 -0.66
CA ALA A 97 -15.35 -3.39 -0.76
C ALA A 97 -14.95 -4.75 -1.34
N LEU A 98 -14.03 -4.78 -2.32
CA LEU A 98 -13.53 -6.03 -2.90
C LEU A 98 -12.83 -6.93 -1.87
N GLN A 99 -12.19 -6.36 -0.82
CA GLN A 99 -11.58 -7.15 0.26
C GLN A 99 -12.60 -7.98 1.03
N SER A 100 -13.87 -7.55 1.03
CA SER A 100 -14.98 -8.24 1.71
C SER A 100 -15.80 -9.09 0.75
N ILE A 101 -16.09 -8.60 -0.45
CA ILE A 101 -16.91 -9.31 -1.44
C ILE A 101 -16.21 -10.58 -1.91
N VAL A 102 -14.93 -10.54 -2.26
CA VAL A 102 -14.23 -11.71 -2.82
C VAL A 102 -14.23 -12.89 -1.85
N PRO A 103 -13.89 -12.74 -0.55
CA PRO A 103 -13.98 -13.84 0.41
C PRO A 103 -15.41 -14.36 0.63
N LEU A 104 -16.43 -13.51 0.59
CA LEU A 104 -17.83 -13.95 0.72
C LEU A 104 -18.25 -14.88 -0.43
N PHE A 105 -17.73 -14.63 -1.63
CA PHE A 105 -18.03 -15.39 -2.84
C PHE A 105 -16.96 -16.43 -3.18
N ILE A 106 -16.02 -16.73 -2.27
CA ILE A 106 -14.88 -17.62 -2.54
C ILE A 106 -15.31 -19.03 -2.99
N TYR A 107 -16.44 -19.52 -2.48
CA TYR A 107 -16.96 -20.82 -2.88
C TYR A 107 -17.47 -20.80 -4.33
N MET A 108 -18.14 -19.73 -4.77
CA MET A 108 -18.49 -19.55 -6.18
C MET A 108 -17.23 -19.40 -7.06
N ASN A 109 -16.21 -18.68 -6.58
CA ASN A 109 -14.94 -18.55 -7.30
C ASN A 109 -14.32 -19.92 -7.58
N LYS A 110 -14.16 -20.73 -6.53
CA LYS A 110 -13.52 -22.04 -6.61
C LYS A 110 -14.30 -23.04 -7.48
N PHE A 111 -15.62 -23.10 -7.33
CA PHE A 111 -16.44 -24.16 -7.95
C PHE A 111 -17.04 -23.81 -9.31
N TYR A 112 -17.02 -22.54 -9.71
CA TYR A 112 -17.55 -22.11 -11.00
C TYR A 112 -16.53 -21.31 -11.81
N ILE A 113 -15.99 -20.23 -11.25
CA ILE A 113 -15.17 -19.29 -12.02
C ILE A 113 -13.80 -19.91 -12.35
N GLU A 114 -13.07 -20.42 -11.37
CA GLU A 114 -11.76 -21.03 -11.58
C GLU A 114 -11.89 -22.34 -12.40
N THR A 115 -12.87 -23.17 -12.09
CA THR A 115 -12.99 -24.52 -12.66
C THR A 115 -13.69 -24.58 -14.00
N LYS A 116 -14.73 -23.76 -14.24
CA LYS A 116 -15.47 -23.76 -15.51
C LYS A 116 -15.07 -22.62 -16.44
N LEU A 117 -14.77 -21.44 -15.90
CA LEU A 117 -14.45 -20.25 -16.68
C LEU A 117 -12.94 -20.00 -16.81
N ASN A 118 -12.10 -20.70 -16.03
CA ASN A 118 -10.65 -20.53 -15.97
C ASN A 118 -10.23 -19.06 -15.75
N ARG A 119 -10.90 -18.40 -14.82
CA ARG A 119 -10.69 -16.99 -14.43
C ARG A 119 -10.65 -16.85 -12.91
N ASP A 120 -10.35 -15.66 -12.43
CA ASP A 120 -10.45 -15.29 -11.02
C ASP A 120 -11.47 -14.17 -10.80
N LEU A 121 -12.29 -14.30 -9.75
CA LEU A 121 -13.32 -13.33 -9.41
C LEU A 121 -12.74 -11.95 -9.10
N LYS A 122 -11.61 -11.87 -8.38
CA LYS A 122 -11.02 -10.58 -8.04
C LYS A 122 -10.60 -9.86 -9.32
N ASP A 123 -10.00 -10.57 -10.26
CA ASP A 123 -9.58 -10.00 -11.54
C ASP A 123 -10.78 -9.54 -12.38
N ASP A 124 -11.86 -10.35 -12.43
CA ASP A 124 -13.12 -9.96 -13.08
C ASP A 124 -13.70 -8.66 -12.48
N LEU A 125 -13.69 -8.53 -11.15
CA LEU A 125 -14.23 -7.33 -10.47
C LEU A 125 -13.31 -6.10 -10.64
N ILE A 126 -11.99 -6.26 -10.58
CA ILE A 126 -11.03 -5.18 -10.90
C ILE A 126 -11.23 -4.70 -12.34
N LYS A 127 -11.47 -5.62 -13.27
CA LYS A 127 -11.75 -5.31 -14.66
C LYS A 127 -13.03 -4.47 -14.81
N LEU A 128 -14.09 -4.77 -14.06
CA LEU A 128 -15.32 -3.96 -14.10
C LEU A 128 -15.07 -2.50 -13.72
N PHE A 129 -14.31 -2.21 -12.65
CA PHE A 129 -13.98 -0.82 -12.30
C PHE A 129 -13.12 -0.16 -13.39
N THR A 130 -12.19 -0.92 -13.96
CA THR A 130 -11.34 -0.45 -15.05
C THR A 130 -12.18 0.03 -16.24
N GLU A 131 -13.10 -0.81 -16.73
CA GLU A 131 -13.89 -0.54 -17.93
C GLU A 131 -15.03 0.46 -17.69
N HIS A 132 -15.75 0.34 -16.57
CA HIS A 132 -16.94 1.16 -16.34
C HIS A 132 -16.65 2.50 -15.70
N VAL A 133 -15.49 2.67 -15.04
CA VAL A 133 -15.08 3.91 -14.39
C VAL A 133 -13.74 4.39 -14.94
N ALA A 134 -12.63 3.73 -14.61
CA ALA A 134 -11.31 4.31 -14.78
C ALA A 134 -10.98 4.69 -16.24
N GLU A 135 -11.29 3.86 -17.23
CA GLU A 135 -11.08 4.15 -18.66
C GLU A 135 -11.84 5.41 -19.13
N LYS A 136 -13.04 5.63 -18.63
CA LYS A 136 -13.86 6.80 -18.99
C LYS A 136 -13.33 8.09 -18.38
N HIS A 137 -12.58 7.99 -17.30
CA HIS A 137 -12.11 9.12 -16.51
C HIS A 137 -10.61 9.38 -16.65
N ILE A 138 -9.83 8.46 -17.21
CA ILE A 138 -8.36 8.56 -17.23
C ILE A 138 -7.86 9.79 -18.00
N TYR A 139 -8.48 10.12 -19.13
CA TYR A 139 -8.06 11.23 -19.99
C TYR A 139 -8.38 12.61 -19.39
N SER A 140 -9.38 12.71 -18.52
CA SER A 140 -9.66 13.94 -17.77
C SER A 140 -8.89 14.00 -16.45
N LEU A 141 -8.66 12.84 -15.82
CA LEU A 141 -7.94 12.74 -14.54
C LEU A 141 -6.43 13.00 -14.71
N MET A 142 -5.79 12.42 -15.73
CA MET A 142 -4.32 12.47 -15.87
C MET A 142 -3.78 13.91 -15.96
N PRO A 143 -4.36 14.83 -16.77
CA PRO A 143 -3.92 16.22 -16.81
C PRO A 143 -4.05 16.92 -15.45
N LEU A 144 -5.15 16.67 -14.73
CA LEU A 144 -5.37 17.26 -13.40
C LEU A 144 -4.33 16.75 -12.38
N LEU A 145 -3.92 15.48 -12.46
CA LEU A 145 -2.86 14.95 -11.59
C LEU A 145 -1.49 15.57 -11.89
N LEU A 146 -1.18 15.83 -13.17
CA LEU A 146 0.06 16.48 -13.60
C LEU A 146 0.09 17.95 -13.16
N GLU A 147 -1.02 18.66 -13.31
CA GLU A 147 -1.18 20.03 -12.83
C GLU A 147 -1.02 20.09 -11.31
N ALA A 148 -1.77 19.26 -10.58
CA ALA A 148 -1.74 19.18 -9.12
C ALA A 148 -0.33 18.85 -8.56
N GLN A 149 0.48 18.14 -9.33
CA GLN A 149 1.86 17.85 -8.97
C GLN A 149 2.78 19.09 -9.08
N SER A 150 2.49 20.00 -10.00
CA SER A 150 3.27 21.24 -10.19
C SER A 150 2.91 22.33 -9.17
N THR A 151 1.77 22.18 -8.50
CA THR A 151 1.22 23.12 -7.52
C THR A 151 1.34 22.58 -6.08
N PRO A 152 2.17 23.19 -5.22
CA PRO A 152 2.30 22.75 -3.84
C PRO A 152 0.96 22.76 -3.09
N PHE A 153 0.70 21.72 -2.28
CA PHE A 153 -0.45 21.59 -1.38
C PHE A 153 -1.85 21.47 -2.00
N GLN A 154 -1.99 21.49 -3.33
CA GLN A 154 -3.31 21.32 -3.98
C GLN A 154 -3.91 19.93 -3.71
N VAL A 155 -3.08 18.89 -3.72
CA VAL A 155 -3.48 17.50 -3.42
C VAL A 155 -2.54 16.92 -2.38
N THR A 156 -3.09 16.20 -1.40
CA THR A 156 -2.27 15.56 -0.38
C THR A 156 -1.38 14.47 -1.01
N PRO A 157 -0.13 14.29 -0.55
CA PRO A 157 0.74 13.23 -1.06
C PRO A 157 0.12 11.82 -0.93
N SER A 158 -0.71 11.60 0.09
CA SER A 158 -1.46 10.34 0.27
C SER A 158 -2.52 10.12 -0.80
N THR A 159 -3.33 11.14 -1.12
CA THR A 159 -4.32 11.06 -2.20
C THR A 159 -3.64 10.74 -3.53
N MET A 160 -2.56 11.48 -3.86
CA MET A 160 -1.80 11.26 -5.08
C MET A 160 -1.21 9.84 -5.14
N ALA A 161 -0.60 9.37 -4.05
CA ALA A 161 -0.03 8.03 -3.99
C ALA A 161 -1.09 6.93 -4.15
N ASN A 162 -2.27 7.10 -3.54
CA ASN A 162 -3.37 6.14 -3.63
C ASN A 162 -3.91 6.04 -5.05
N ILE A 163 -4.15 7.18 -5.71
CA ILE A 163 -4.61 7.20 -7.10
C ILE A 163 -3.57 6.55 -8.00
N VAL A 164 -2.30 6.97 -7.94
CA VAL A 164 -1.25 6.43 -8.83
C VAL A 164 -1.08 4.92 -8.65
N LYS A 165 -1.05 4.43 -7.40
CA LYS A 165 -0.96 2.99 -7.13
C LYS A 165 -2.22 2.24 -7.57
N GLY A 166 -3.39 2.82 -7.40
CA GLY A 166 -4.65 2.22 -7.85
C GLY A 166 -4.76 2.16 -9.36
N LEU A 167 -4.41 3.24 -10.08
CA LEU A 167 -4.33 3.25 -11.54
C LEU A 167 -3.36 2.18 -12.06
N TYR A 168 -2.19 2.04 -11.43
CA TYR A 168 -1.25 0.98 -11.77
C TYR A 168 -1.81 -0.42 -11.53
N THR A 169 -2.56 -0.61 -10.44
CA THR A 169 -3.22 -1.89 -10.12
C THR A 169 -4.31 -2.23 -11.13
N LEU A 170 -5.07 -1.23 -11.60
CA LEU A 170 -6.12 -1.39 -12.60
C LEU A 170 -5.54 -1.70 -13.98
N ARG A 171 -4.57 -0.90 -14.43
CA ARG A 171 -3.89 -1.10 -15.71
C ARG A 171 -2.47 -0.51 -15.67
N PRO A 172 -1.42 -1.37 -15.65
CA PRO A 172 -0.03 -0.91 -15.67
C PRO A 172 0.36 -0.10 -16.92
N GLU A 173 -0.31 -0.32 -18.06
CA GLU A 173 0.01 0.35 -19.32
C GLU A 173 -0.18 1.87 -19.27
N TRP A 174 -1.04 2.38 -18.36
CA TRP A 174 -1.22 3.83 -18.17
C TRP A 174 0.03 4.55 -17.66
N VAL A 175 1.04 3.82 -17.19
CA VAL A 175 2.36 4.37 -16.91
C VAL A 175 2.93 5.12 -18.12
N GLN A 176 2.66 4.65 -19.34
CA GLN A 176 3.15 5.29 -20.57
C GLN A 176 2.64 6.73 -20.75
N MET A 177 1.49 7.06 -20.15
CA MET A 177 0.92 8.41 -20.23
C MET A 177 1.70 9.43 -19.40
N ALA A 178 2.26 9.01 -18.26
CA ALA A 178 2.97 9.90 -17.34
C ALA A 178 4.07 9.16 -16.52
N PRO A 179 5.14 8.63 -17.15
CA PRO A 179 6.10 7.76 -16.45
C PRO A 179 6.76 8.41 -15.22
N THR A 180 7.02 9.72 -15.31
CA THR A 180 7.61 10.53 -14.23
C THR A 180 6.68 10.75 -13.04
N LEU A 181 5.35 10.71 -13.25
CA LEU A 181 4.38 10.77 -12.18
C LEU A 181 4.36 9.44 -11.41
N PHE A 182 4.28 8.32 -12.15
CA PHE A 182 4.22 6.99 -11.56
C PHE A 182 5.49 6.63 -10.79
N SER A 183 6.67 6.98 -11.30
CA SER A 183 7.96 6.66 -10.68
C SER A 183 8.20 7.30 -9.31
N LYS A 184 7.48 8.38 -8.97
CA LYS A 184 7.55 8.99 -7.64
C LYS A 184 6.88 8.15 -6.55
N PHE A 185 5.97 7.25 -6.92
CA PHE A 185 5.16 6.47 -5.98
C PHE A 185 5.35 4.95 -6.12
N ILE A 186 5.89 4.50 -7.25
CA ILE A 186 6.10 3.09 -7.59
C ILE A 186 7.56 2.90 -8.00
N PRO A 187 8.32 2.01 -7.33
CA PRO A 187 9.71 1.74 -7.68
C PRO A 187 9.81 1.02 -9.04
N ASN A 188 10.96 1.14 -9.69
CA ASN A 188 11.31 0.44 -10.94
C ASN A 188 10.39 0.73 -12.14
N ILE A 189 9.71 1.88 -12.15
CA ILE A 189 8.95 2.36 -13.32
C ILE A 189 9.88 2.90 -14.41
N LEU A 190 10.92 3.64 -14.01
CA LEU A 190 11.92 4.17 -14.92
C LEU A 190 13.09 3.18 -15.07
N PRO A 191 13.83 3.23 -16.19
CA PRO A 191 15.05 2.46 -16.36
C PRO A 191 16.04 2.71 -15.21
N PRO A 192 16.85 1.72 -14.83
CA PRO A 192 17.95 1.95 -13.90
C PRO A 192 18.92 2.98 -14.51
N ALA A 193 19.40 3.90 -13.67
CA ALA A 193 20.40 4.86 -14.07
C ALA A 193 21.67 4.15 -14.55
N VAL A 194 22.21 4.59 -15.70
CA VAL A 194 23.44 4.04 -16.28
C VAL A 194 24.62 4.95 -15.92
N GLU A 195 25.83 4.38 -15.74
CA GLU A 195 27.03 5.15 -15.37
C GLU A 195 27.33 6.29 -16.36
N SER A 196 27.04 6.10 -17.65
CA SER A 196 27.19 7.11 -18.70
C SER A 196 26.35 8.37 -18.46
N GLU A 197 25.22 8.25 -17.75
CA GLU A 197 24.27 9.35 -17.49
C GLU A 197 24.64 10.15 -16.22
N LEU A 198 25.63 9.72 -15.43
CA LEU A 198 26.03 10.38 -14.18
C LEU A 198 26.45 11.85 -14.39
N SER A 199 27.13 12.13 -15.50
CA SER A 199 27.55 13.49 -15.84
C SER A 199 26.36 14.41 -16.11
N GLU A 200 25.31 13.88 -16.72
CA GLU A 200 24.07 14.61 -17.02
C GLU A 200 23.28 14.87 -15.74
N TYR A 201 23.15 13.87 -14.86
CA TYR A 201 22.54 14.06 -13.54
C TYR A 201 23.29 15.10 -12.71
N ALA A 202 24.62 15.07 -12.71
CA ALA A 202 25.43 16.07 -12.01
C ALA A 202 25.18 17.49 -12.55
N ALA A 203 25.02 17.65 -13.87
CA ALA A 203 24.70 18.93 -14.49
C ALA A 203 23.28 19.42 -14.13
N GLN A 204 22.29 18.53 -14.11
CA GLN A 204 20.92 18.83 -13.67
C GLN A 204 20.89 19.31 -12.21
N ASP A 205 21.62 18.62 -11.32
CA ASP A 205 21.75 18.99 -9.92
C ASP A 205 22.42 20.36 -9.75
N GLN A 206 23.49 20.64 -10.50
CA GLN A 206 24.14 21.95 -10.49
C GLN A 206 23.23 23.07 -11.01
N LYS A 207 22.35 22.78 -11.98
CA LYS A 207 21.35 23.74 -12.47
C LYS A 207 20.32 24.04 -11.38
N LEU A 208 19.75 23.02 -10.77
CA LEU A 208 18.78 23.17 -9.68
C LEU A 208 19.38 23.95 -8.49
N GLN A 209 20.62 23.63 -8.10
CA GLN A 209 21.32 24.35 -7.04
C GLN A 209 21.48 25.84 -7.35
N ARG A 210 21.81 26.20 -8.60
CA ARG A 210 21.90 27.60 -9.02
C ARG A 210 20.57 28.32 -8.97
N GLU A 211 19.49 27.68 -9.44
CA GLU A 211 18.13 28.23 -9.39
C GLU A 211 17.66 28.47 -7.95
N LEU A 212 17.94 27.52 -7.05
CA LEU A 212 17.62 27.66 -5.62
C LEU A 212 18.37 28.85 -4.98
N ILE A 213 19.66 29.00 -5.27
CA ILE A 213 20.46 30.13 -4.77
C ILE A 213 19.89 31.46 -5.29
N GLN A 214 19.52 31.52 -6.58
CA GLN A 214 18.89 32.71 -7.17
C GLN A 214 17.56 33.06 -6.50
N ASN A 215 16.79 32.05 -6.09
CA ASN A 215 15.53 32.21 -5.35
C ASN A 215 15.73 32.43 -3.83
N GLY A 216 16.96 32.70 -3.38
CA GLY A 216 17.27 33.03 -1.98
C GLY A 216 17.46 31.82 -1.06
N PHE A 217 17.37 30.60 -1.58
CA PHE A 217 17.65 29.37 -0.84
C PHE A 217 19.16 29.09 -0.81
N THR A 218 19.87 29.81 0.05
CA THR A 218 21.30 29.58 0.28
C THR A 218 21.53 28.30 1.07
N ARG A 219 22.51 27.50 0.66
CA ARG A 219 23.01 26.40 1.49
C ARG A 219 23.61 26.99 2.76
N GLN A 220 22.93 26.84 3.90
CA GLN A 220 23.59 26.93 5.19
C GLN A 220 24.55 25.75 5.29
N VAL A 221 25.80 25.96 4.89
CA VAL A 221 26.88 25.03 5.21
C VAL A 221 27.10 25.15 6.71
N PHE A 222 26.37 24.36 7.51
CA PHE A 222 26.62 24.24 8.95
C PHE A 222 27.90 23.39 9.15
N PHE A 223 29.04 23.93 8.75
CA PHE A 223 30.35 23.36 9.05
C PHE A 223 30.81 23.96 10.39
N PRO A 224 30.61 23.21 11.48
CA PRO A 224 31.81 22.79 12.22
C PRO A 224 31.81 21.32 12.70
N PHE A 225 30.76 20.53 12.45
CA PHE A 225 30.66 19.19 13.08
C PHE A 225 31.03 17.99 12.19
N VAL A 226 30.92 18.11 10.87
CA VAL A 226 31.18 16.96 9.95
C VAL A 226 32.68 16.64 9.85
N THR A 227 33.56 17.65 9.89
CA THR A 227 35.01 17.42 9.96
C THR A 227 35.43 16.68 11.22
N ARG A 228 34.72 16.87 12.34
CA ARG A 228 35.02 16.19 13.60
C ARG A 228 34.59 14.72 13.57
N TYR A 229 33.50 14.39 12.89
CA TYR A 229 33.03 13.02 12.77
C TYR A 229 33.89 12.18 11.81
N VAL A 230 34.34 12.77 10.70
CA VAL A 230 35.30 12.13 9.78
C VAL A 230 36.66 11.95 10.46
N HIS A 231 37.13 12.93 11.25
CA HIS A 231 38.36 12.77 12.06
C HIS A 231 38.21 11.75 13.19
N PHE A 232 37.03 11.64 13.81
CA PHE A 232 36.75 10.66 14.87
C PHE A 232 36.68 9.25 14.30
N LEU A 233 35.99 9.03 13.18
CA LEU A 233 35.95 7.73 12.49
C LEU A 233 37.34 7.35 11.95
N ARG A 234 38.13 8.31 11.47
CA ARG A 234 39.53 8.06 11.05
C ARG A 234 40.43 7.66 12.23
N ARG A 235 40.22 8.22 13.43
CA ARG A 235 40.94 7.79 14.67
C ARG A 235 40.46 6.44 15.21
N VAL A 236 39.16 6.15 15.13
CA VAL A 236 38.59 4.89 15.61
C VAL A 236 38.95 3.73 14.68
N TRP A 237 39.10 3.98 13.38
CA TRP A 237 39.46 2.96 12.40
C TRP A 237 40.98 2.72 12.27
N LEU A 238 41.81 3.76 12.47
CA LEU A 238 43.29 3.63 12.47
C LEU A 238 43.90 3.36 13.87
N GLY A 239 43.07 3.20 14.90
CA GLY A 239 43.51 3.00 16.30
C GLY A 239 43.80 1.55 16.72
N ARG A 240 43.77 0.58 15.80
CA ARG A 240 44.23 -0.81 16.04
C ARG A 240 45.13 -1.26 14.92
N GLY A 241 46.40 -0.88 15.02
CA GLY A 241 47.45 -1.36 14.13
C GLY A 241 48.65 -0.44 14.26
N GLY A 242 49.58 -0.77 15.15
CA GLY A 242 50.89 -0.13 15.12
C GLY A 242 51.60 -0.48 13.82
N LEU A 243 52.14 0.52 13.14
CA LEU A 243 53.44 0.49 12.44
C LEU A 243 53.78 1.89 11.93
N GLN A 244 55.06 2.23 12.04
CA GLN A 244 55.71 3.50 11.70
C GLN A 244 55.54 3.87 10.22
N GLY A 245 55.54 5.18 9.92
CA GLY A 245 55.81 5.68 8.57
C GLY A 245 55.27 7.09 8.28
N SER A 246 56.15 8.08 8.39
CA SER A 246 56.28 9.31 7.57
C SER A 246 55.07 10.23 7.29
N GLU A 247 55.28 11.49 7.70
CA GLU A 247 54.76 12.78 7.21
C GLU A 247 54.01 12.82 5.87
N ILE A 248 52.95 13.64 5.79
CA ILE A 248 52.87 14.82 4.91
C ILE A 248 51.70 15.73 5.37
N SER A 249 52.04 17.00 5.58
CA SER A 249 51.23 18.15 5.99
C SER A 249 50.15 18.56 4.98
N VAL A 250 49.02 19.10 5.46
CA VAL A 250 48.40 20.31 4.89
C VAL A 250 47.75 21.13 6.01
N GLN A 251 48.36 22.27 6.30
CA GLN A 251 47.82 23.38 7.09
C GLN A 251 46.60 23.99 6.40
N LEU A 252 45.56 24.33 7.17
CA LEU A 252 44.86 25.60 6.96
C LEU A 252 44.03 26.03 8.18
N CYS A 253 44.50 27.15 8.74
CA CYS A 253 43.81 28.13 9.58
C CYS A 253 43.28 27.71 10.95
N GLU A 254 44.18 27.83 11.94
CA GLU A 254 43.87 28.54 13.19
C GLU A 254 43.28 29.92 12.87
N ASN A 255 42.01 30.14 13.18
CA ASN A 255 41.58 31.42 13.72
C ASN A 255 40.26 31.28 14.47
N GLN A 256 40.08 32.12 15.50
CA GLN A 256 38.85 32.30 16.29
C GLN A 256 38.64 31.31 17.46
N ARG A 257 39.62 31.29 18.36
CA ARG A 257 39.38 31.14 19.80
C ARG A 257 38.84 32.47 20.32
N SER A 258 37.52 32.62 20.47
CA SER A 258 36.86 33.48 21.48
C SER A 258 35.34 33.62 21.22
N ARG A 259 34.55 32.75 21.86
CA ARG A 259 33.28 33.05 22.54
C ARG A 259 32.62 31.73 22.94
N ALA A 260 33.03 31.25 24.11
CA ALA A 260 32.23 30.32 24.90
C ALA A 260 31.32 31.12 25.84
N GLN A 261 30.24 30.48 26.29
CA GLN A 261 29.10 30.95 27.09
C GLN A 261 27.98 31.50 26.20
N VAL A 262 26.83 30.82 26.09
CA VAL A 262 25.91 30.43 27.17
C VAL A 262 25.08 29.20 26.76
N GLY A 263 24.75 28.30 27.71
CA GLY A 263 23.49 27.54 27.65
C GLY A 263 23.54 26.01 27.43
N SER A 264 24.34 25.27 28.20
CA SER A 264 24.23 23.81 28.33
C SER A 264 23.14 23.44 29.35
N SER A 265 21.99 22.92 28.90
CA SER A 265 21.04 22.20 29.78
C SER A 265 20.08 21.24 29.06
N LEU A 266 19.74 21.43 27.77
CA LEU A 266 18.75 20.56 27.09
C LEU A 266 19.30 19.34 26.32
N SER A 267 20.62 19.16 26.24
CA SER A 267 21.22 18.15 25.35
C SER A 267 21.23 16.72 25.92
N GLY A 268 21.27 16.56 27.26
CA GLY A 268 21.38 15.25 27.89
C GLY A 268 20.11 14.39 27.87
N GLU A 269 18.93 15.02 27.93
CA GLU A 269 17.64 14.33 27.95
C GLU A 269 17.20 13.85 26.55
N LEU A 270 17.50 14.62 25.51
CA LEU A 270 17.21 14.23 24.11
C LEU A 270 18.05 13.03 23.64
N LEU A 271 19.29 12.91 24.13
CA LEU A 271 20.15 11.75 23.86
C LEU A 271 19.64 10.47 24.55
N LYS A 272 19.07 10.58 25.76
CA LYS A 272 18.46 9.43 26.46
C LYS A 272 17.17 8.98 25.76
N LEU A 273 16.33 9.93 25.33
CA LEU A 273 15.10 9.63 24.57
C LEU A 273 15.41 8.99 23.21
N GLY A 274 16.45 9.45 22.51
CA GLY A 274 16.91 8.84 21.25
C GLY A 274 17.41 7.40 21.42
N LEU A 275 18.12 7.10 22.52
CA LEU A 275 18.60 5.75 22.81
C LEU A 275 17.46 4.79 23.19
N ILE A 276 16.44 5.28 23.89
CA ILE A 276 15.23 4.52 24.24
C ILE A 276 14.39 4.23 22.98
N LEU A 277 14.21 5.23 22.11
CA LEU A 277 13.50 5.06 20.84
C LEU A 277 14.21 4.05 19.93
N TRP A 278 15.54 4.07 19.89
CA TRP A 278 16.34 3.11 19.13
C TRP A 278 16.22 1.68 19.68
N LYS A 279 16.26 1.50 21.01
CA LYS A 279 16.03 0.19 21.64
C LYS A 279 14.63 -0.36 21.37
N LEU A 280 13.60 0.50 21.38
CA LEU A 280 12.22 0.11 21.07
C LEU A 280 12.04 -0.27 19.59
N LEU A 281 12.65 0.49 18.68
CA LEU A 281 12.62 0.18 17.24
C LEU A 281 13.40 -1.09 16.92
N PHE A 282 14.52 -1.34 17.60
CA PHE A 282 15.31 -2.56 17.46
C PHE A 282 14.58 -3.79 18.02
N ALA A 283 13.92 -3.68 19.18
CA ALA A 283 13.09 -4.75 19.73
C ALA A 283 11.89 -5.07 18.81
N LYS A 284 11.24 -4.04 18.23
CA LYS A 284 10.16 -4.19 17.26
C LYS A 284 10.64 -4.84 15.95
N TRP A 285 11.87 -4.58 15.54
CA TRP A 285 12.51 -5.23 14.39
C TRP A 285 12.84 -6.71 14.66
N ILE A 286 13.33 -7.04 15.87
CA ILE A 286 13.57 -8.43 16.29
C ILE A 286 12.26 -9.23 16.34
N LEU A 287 11.18 -8.67 16.90
CA LEU A 287 9.86 -9.31 16.94
C LEU A 287 9.29 -9.54 15.52
N LYS A 288 9.51 -8.60 14.60
CA LYS A 288 9.04 -8.72 13.21
C LYS A 288 9.83 -9.75 12.39
N LYS A 289 11.12 -9.97 12.72
CA LYS A 289 11.93 -11.04 12.10
C LYS A 289 11.76 -12.41 12.76
N GLY A 290 11.51 -12.49 14.07
CA GLY A 290 11.23 -13.74 14.77
C GLY A 290 9.93 -14.42 14.32
N PHE A 291 8.93 -13.63 13.90
CA PHE A 291 7.67 -14.14 13.36
C PHE A 291 7.80 -14.75 11.95
N LEU A 292 8.81 -14.35 11.17
CA LEU A 292 9.08 -14.86 9.83
C LEU A 292 9.85 -16.19 9.83
N VAL A 293 10.54 -16.53 10.92
CA VAL A 293 11.22 -17.83 11.09
C VAL A 293 10.23 -18.92 11.55
N GLY A 294 9.17 -18.56 12.28
CA GLY A 294 8.11 -19.49 12.72
C GLY A 294 7.15 -19.95 11.62
N TRP A 295 7.07 -19.24 10.49
CA TRP A 295 6.26 -19.63 9.33
C TRP A 295 7.03 -20.45 8.28
N ALA A 296 8.37 -20.41 8.29
CA ALA A 296 9.20 -21.13 7.33
C ALA A 296 9.48 -22.61 7.72
N VAL A 297 9.09 -23.04 8.92
CA VAL A 297 9.27 -24.43 9.41
C VAL A 297 8.03 -25.31 9.20
N ARG A 298 6.96 -24.78 8.57
CA ARG A 298 5.70 -25.52 8.35
C ARG A 298 5.25 -25.65 6.89
N LEU A 299 6.17 -25.53 5.95
CA LEU A 299 5.98 -25.83 4.53
C LEU A 299 7.23 -26.52 3.98
N GLY A 300 7.36 -27.81 4.25
CA GLY A 300 8.46 -28.63 3.74
C GLY A 300 8.40 -30.07 4.24
N THR A 301 7.48 -30.87 3.71
CA THR A 301 7.70 -32.29 3.34
C THR A 301 6.42 -32.88 2.76
N LEU A 302 6.44 -33.14 1.45
CA LEU A 302 5.59 -34.11 0.77
C LEU A 302 6.13 -35.51 1.07
N GLN A 303 5.30 -36.44 1.57
CA GLN A 303 5.05 -37.74 0.91
C GLN A 303 4.09 -38.65 1.71
N SER A 304 3.12 -39.20 0.95
CA SER A 304 2.68 -40.59 0.99
C SER A 304 1.67 -41.08 2.05
N SER A 305 0.58 -41.63 1.51
CA SER A 305 -0.21 -42.79 1.95
C SER A 305 -1.50 -42.59 2.79
N SER A 306 -2.60 -42.88 2.09
CA SER A 306 -3.80 -43.67 2.46
C SER A 306 -4.44 -43.61 3.86
N SER A 307 -5.75 -43.36 3.82
CA SER A 307 -6.83 -43.87 4.69
C SER A 307 -6.86 -43.43 6.16
N PHE A 308 -7.83 -42.60 6.55
CA PHE A 308 -9.02 -42.98 7.36
C PHE A 308 -9.86 -41.74 7.72
N ARG A 309 -11.17 -41.95 7.89
CA ARG A 309 -12.21 -40.97 8.26
C ARG A 309 -12.24 -40.72 9.80
N PRO A 310 -13.05 -39.77 10.30
CA PRO A 310 -12.66 -38.80 11.34
C PRO A 310 -13.15 -39.13 12.75
N LEU A 311 -12.57 -38.45 13.75
CA LEU A 311 -13.15 -38.32 15.10
C LEU A 311 -13.07 -36.88 15.61
N ILE A 312 -14.21 -36.45 16.14
CA ILE A 312 -14.57 -35.18 16.77
C ILE A 312 -13.86 -35.02 18.13
N PHE A 313 -13.52 -33.77 18.51
CA PHE A 313 -13.40 -33.17 19.87
C PHE A 313 -12.33 -32.06 19.80
N GLY A 314 -12.48 -30.83 20.29
CA GLY A 314 -13.55 -30.05 20.88
C GLY A 314 -12.98 -28.64 21.10
N LEU A 315 -13.81 -27.60 20.95
CA LEU A 315 -13.47 -26.25 21.38
C LEU A 315 -13.27 -26.24 22.91
N ASN A 316 -12.16 -25.69 23.39
CA ASN A 316 -12.15 -24.63 24.40
C ASN A 316 -10.72 -24.31 24.87
N THR A 317 -10.56 -23.08 25.35
CA THR A 317 -9.37 -22.43 25.91
C THR A 317 -8.47 -21.76 24.89
N TRP A 318 -8.55 -20.43 24.83
CA TRP A 318 -7.43 -19.48 24.77
C TRP A 318 -8.02 -18.09 25.04
N LYS A 319 -8.56 -17.97 26.25
CA LYS A 319 -8.83 -16.70 26.93
C LYS A 319 -7.92 -16.76 28.15
N ASN A 320 -6.76 -16.09 28.07
CA ASN A 320 -5.99 -15.56 29.19
C ASN A 320 -4.71 -14.94 28.63
N ASN A 321 -4.82 -13.63 28.43
CA ASN A 321 -3.72 -12.74 28.11
C ASN A 321 -3.14 -12.22 29.42
N VAL A 322 -1.82 -12.06 29.42
CA VAL A 322 -1.11 -10.90 30.00
C VAL A 322 -1.10 -10.82 31.53
N GLU A 323 -0.04 -11.40 32.10
CA GLU A 323 0.66 -10.79 33.24
C GLU A 323 2.11 -11.30 33.25
N ILE A 324 3.06 -10.36 33.45
CA ILE A 324 4.48 -10.55 33.81
C ILE A 324 5.45 -10.85 32.66
N LEU A 325 5.97 -9.77 32.03
CA LEU A 325 7.40 -9.34 32.02
C LEU A 325 7.62 -8.12 31.12
#